data_AF-A0A7S1F4A6-F1
#
_entry.id   AF-A0A7S1F4A6-F1
#
_cell.length_a   1.000
_cell.length_b   1.000
_cell.length_c   1.000
_cell.angle_alpha   90.00
_cell.angle_beta   90.00
_cell.angle_gamma   90.00
#
_symmetry.space_group_name_H-M   'P 1'
#
loop_
_entity.id
_entity.type
_entity.pdbx_description
1 polymer ?
#
loop_
_entity_poly.entity_id
_entity_poly.type
_entity_poly.pdbx_seq_one_letter_code
_entity_poly.pdbx_strand_id
1 'polypeptide(L)'
;AVSELDPDIAAFARLFDGPPKERDMLTREENASLGKDIRHLLLLLSPHFPVRSAQEVMEGLLHRYHVHRWNVDDVLCFWLPYHDSPLFTRLIQGLQLAGQPRWSWLQKLKEKPATLVRSAIARYCCKDMALLQHLGDVVEETAKLHKTNRALATFFAAVWVDTLTTVGKVTASLVDTALPTLLFLLGKPHLRDSFQAALVVASSICLSAQLEESVLSALAVRATKGMKTHGVAVMSFLALVFQVQTVDTFPTNVLPSLKKVGEQPGDLWNALPGTVDCGNFVALFTESTLSSPEEHFSMVTGLMSLPEVVDQYAEQIALALLQAFYTLCLTGPGGNGSDTKRQKFANLLKEPLATLGAQQPVALSRALKRSVDFALERGVDAESFSEFMVSAGAVTSETSLVPVIVAFSHKSAEVRLKAVQKTASELSACCDKLDLPRQRTLISLAMALAEDESVEVASEALRLELWSLPETKATMSLPLLTSLLKRMLNRGSARDTLFEDAFHNIVEEKRAQILVPLVLNCFATVLGRDDCTEDLRQQTSTVLLPVLVLCIVGLE
;
A
#
# COMPACT_ATOMS: atom_id res chain seq x y z
N ALA A 1 8.00 -19.00 -40.06
CA ALA A 1 7.53 -19.45 -38.74
C ALA A 1 7.88 -18.45 -37.62
N VAL A 2 9.08 -18.47 -36.99
CA VAL A 2 9.35 -17.54 -35.85
C VAL A 2 9.34 -16.06 -36.27
N SER A 3 9.79 -15.77 -37.50
CA SER A 3 9.74 -14.41 -38.08
C SER A 3 8.32 -13.91 -38.38
N GLU A 4 7.31 -14.78 -38.35
CA GLU A 4 5.89 -14.33 -38.41
C GLU A 4 5.42 -13.81 -37.04
N LEU A 5 6.05 -14.26 -35.95
CA LEU A 5 5.76 -13.78 -34.59
C LEU A 5 6.50 -12.48 -34.27
N ASP A 6 7.75 -12.36 -34.72
CA ASP A 6 8.50 -11.10 -34.68
C ASP A 6 9.22 -10.86 -36.02
N PRO A 7 8.72 -9.94 -36.85
CA PRO A 7 9.29 -9.62 -38.16
C PRO A 7 10.76 -9.19 -38.12
N ASP A 8 11.24 -8.62 -37.00
CA ASP A 8 12.63 -8.16 -36.89
C ASP A 8 13.62 -9.33 -36.90
N ILE A 9 13.16 -10.53 -36.56
CA ILE A 9 13.98 -11.76 -36.66
C ILE A 9 14.32 -12.05 -38.12
N ALA A 10 13.47 -11.68 -39.08
CA ALA A 10 13.71 -11.92 -40.51
C ALA A 10 14.99 -11.23 -41.02
N ALA A 11 15.37 -10.08 -40.43
CA ALA A 11 16.60 -9.38 -40.78
C ALA A 11 17.87 -10.22 -40.55
N PHE A 12 17.78 -11.25 -39.71
CA PHE A 12 18.89 -12.15 -39.37
C PHE A 12 18.88 -13.45 -40.18
N ALA A 13 17.96 -13.63 -41.14
CA ALA A 13 17.93 -14.80 -42.01
C ALA A 13 19.27 -15.02 -42.75
N ARG A 14 19.96 -13.92 -43.08
CA ARG A 14 21.32 -13.92 -43.68
C ARG A 14 22.35 -14.73 -42.88
N LEU A 15 22.16 -14.91 -41.58
CA LEU A 15 23.03 -15.74 -40.74
C LEU A 15 22.90 -17.23 -41.07
N PHE A 16 21.87 -17.66 -41.80
CA PHE A 16 21.65 -19.05 -42.13
C PHE A 16 21.85 -19.34 -43.62
N ASP A 17 22.13 -18.31 -44.43
CA ASP A 17 22.34 -18.42 -45.86
C ASP A 17 23.73 -18.95 -46.22
N GLY A 18 23.82 -19.73 -47.30
CA GLY A 18 25.08 -20.25 -47.82
C GLY A 18 25.77 -21.30 -46.92
N PRO A 19 26.95 -21.79 -47.34
CA PRO A 19 27.67 -22.81 -46.58
C PRO A 19 28.21 -22.26 -45.24
N PRO A 20 28.26 -23.08 -44.18
CA PRO A 20 28.82 -22.67 -42.90
C PRO A 20 30.30 -22.32 -43.05
N LYS A 21 30.71 -21.14 -42.56
CA LYS A 21 32.12 -20.78 -42.41
C LYS A 21 32.60 -21.24 -41.04
N GLU A 22 33.80 -21.82 -40.98
CA GLU A 22 34.41 -22.18 -39.70
C GLU A 22 34.73 -20.90 -38.90
N ARG A 23 34.09 -20.76 -37.75
CA ARG A 23 34.20 -19.56 -36.90
C ARG A 23 35.62 -19.32 -36.41
N ASP A 24 36.38 -20.40 -36.21
CA ASP A 24 37.77 -20.36 -35.78
C ASP A 24 38.71 -19.77 -36.85
N MET A 25 38.27 -19.73 -38.12
CA MET A 25 39.01 -19.14 -39.23
C MET A 25 38.67 -17.66 -39.47
N LEU A 26 37.69 -17.10 -38.75
CA LEU A 26 37.33 -15.68 -38.88
C LEU A 26 38.35 -14.80 -38.17
N THR A 27 38.59 -13.62 -38.73
CA THR A 27 39.38 -12.57 -38.07
C THR A 27 38.69 -12.12 -36.77
N ARG A 28 39.44 -11.43 -35.90
CA ARG A 28 38.92 -10.95 -34.61
C ARG A 28 37.76 -9.98 -34.81
N GLU A 29 37.88 -9.10 -35.79
CA GLU A 29 36.87 -8.10 -36.14
C GLU A 29 35.59 -8.74 -36.69
N GLU A 30 35.74 -9.74 -37.58
CA GLU A 30 34.61 -10.51 -38.09
C GLU A 30 33.89 -11.29 -36.98
N ASN A 31 34.66 -11.93 -36.09
CA ASN A 31 34.11 -12.65 -34.94
C ASN A 31 33.36 -11.73 -33.98
N ALA A 32 33.87 -10.51 -33.75
CA ALA A 32 33.19 -9.51 -32.93
C ALA A 32 31.90 -9.00 -33.59
N SER A 33 31.91 -8.76 -34.91
CA SER A 33 30.71 -8.38 -35.65
C SER A 33 29.65 -9.47 -35.63
N LEU A 34 30.04 -10.71 -35.89
CA LEU A 34 29.16 -11.87 -35.82
C LEU A 34 28.58 -12.04 -34.40
N GLY A 35 29.41 -11.86 -33.37
CA GLY A 35 28.96 -11.92 -31.98
C GLY A 35 27.85 -10.92 -31.67
N LYS A 36 27.95 -9.68 -32.20
CA LYS A 36 26.90 -8.66 -32.04
C LYS A 36 25.60 -9.06 -32.74
N ASP A 37 25.69 -9.56 -33.97
CA ASP A 37 24.52 -10.03 -34.73
C ASP A 37 23.83 -11.20 -34.01
N ILE A 38 24.61 -12.16 -33.49
CA ILE A 38 24.10 -13.29 -32.72
C ILE A 38 23.44 -12.82 -31.43
N ARG A 39 24.08 -11.91 -30.67
CA ARG A 39 23.49 -11.36 -29.44
C ARG A 39 22.14 -10.70 -29.71
N HIS A 40 22.05 -9.88 -30.75
CA HIS A 40 20.80 -9.20 -31.11
C HIS A 40 19.72 -10.22 -31.51
N LEU A 41 20.07 -11.24 -32.31
CA LEU A 41 19.14 -12.32 -32.64
C LEU A 41 18.67 -13.07 -31.38
N LEU A 42 19.57 -13.40 -30.45
CA LEU A 42 19.22 -14.08 -29.19
C LEU A 42 18.29 -13.25 -28.32
N LEU A 43 18.48 -11.92 -28.30
CA LEU A 43 17.60 -11.00 -27.60
C LEU A 43 16.18 -11.06 -28.19
N LEU A 44 16.05 -10.97 -29.52
CA LEU A 44 14.75 -11.06 -30.20
C LEU A 44 14.08 -12.44 -30.05
N LEU A 45 14.88 -13.51 -29.98
CA LEU A 45 14.37 -14.87 -29.77
C LEU A 45 13.94 -15.14 -28.33
N SER A 46 14.52 -14.44 -27.35
CA SER A 46 14.29 -14.64 -25.91
C SER A 46 12.80 -14.79 -25.54
N PRO A 47 11.87 -13.88 -25.92
CA PRO A 47 10.46 -14.02 -25.57
C PRO A 47 9.76 -15.22 -26.24
N HIS A 48 10.32 -15.76 -27.31
CA HIS A 48 9.74 -16.82 -28.13
C HIS A 48 10.35 -18.20 -27.87
N PHE A 49 11.26 -18.34 -26.92
CA PHE A 49 12.00 -19.58 -26.65
C PHE A 49 11.14 -20.85 -26.51
N PRO A 50 9.94 -20.82 -25.88
CA PRO A 50 9.10 -22.02 -25.78
C PRO A 50 8.59 -22.55 -27.13
N VAL A 51 8.61 -21.74 -28.18
CA VAL A 51 8.12 -22.13 -29.51
C VAL A 51 9.20 -22.94 -30.24
N ARG A 52 8.78 -24.05 -30.86
CA ARG A 52 9.68 -24.96 -31.59
C ARG A 52 10.51 -24.25 -32.67
N SER A 53 9.92 -23.32 -33.41
CA SER A 53 10.63 -22.57 -34.46
C SER A 53 11.76 -21.69 -33.91
N ALA A 54 11.65 -21.17 -32.68
CA ALA A 54 12.73 -20.45 -32.03
C ALA A 54 13.86 -21.40 -31.58
N GLN A 55 13.49 -22.61 -31.13
CA GLN A 55 14.46 -23.65 -30.75
C GLN A 55 15.25 -24.14 -31.97
N GLU A 56 14.60 -24.32 -33.12
CA GLU A 56 15.26 -24.69 -34.38
C GLU A 56 16.28 -23.62 -34.83
N VAL A 57 15.95 -22.33 -34.67
CA VAL A 57 16.91 -21.24 -34.94
C VAL A 57 18.11 -21.34 -33.99
N MET A 58 17.90 -21.62 -32.70
CA MET A 58 19.02 -21.84 -31.79
C MET A 58 19.87 -23.05 -32.21
N GLU A 59 19.26 -24.18 -32.52
CA GLU A 59 20.00 -25.37 -32.96
C GLU A 59 20.87 -25.02 -34.17
N GLY A 60 20.36 -24.21 -35.10
CA GLY A 60 21.14 -23.62 -36.18
C GLY A 60 22.36 -22.82 -35.68
N LEU A 61 22.18 -21.93 -34.71
CA LEU A 61 23.28 -21.15 -34.11
C LEU A 61 24.31 -22.04 -33.39
N LEU A 62 23.86 -23.09 -32.70
CA LEU A 62 24.71 -24.04 -31.99
C LEU A 62 25.61 -24.83 -32.94
N HIS A 63 25.05 -25.33 -34.04
CA HIS A 63 25.77 -26.10 -35.02
C HIS A 63 26.67 -25.23 -35.91
N ARG A 64 26.15 -24.09 -36.40
CA ARG A 64 26.84 -23.26 -37.40
C ARG A 64 27.88 -22.33 -36.80
N TYR A 65 27.60 -21.75 -35.63
CA TYR A 65 28.45 -20.70 -35.03
C TYR A 65 29.05 -21.10 -33.70
N HIS A 66 28.82 -22.34 -33.25
CA HIS A 66 29.32 -22.86 -31.98
C HIS A 66 29.04 -21.89 -30.81
N VAL A 67 27.83 -21.32 -30.75
CA VAL A 67 27.46 -20.33 -29.73
C VAL A 67 27.56 -20.88 -28.30
N HIS A 68 27.50 -22.20 -28.14
CA HIS A 68 27.75 -22.88 -26.87
C HIS A 68 29.18 -22.75 -26.34
N ARG A 69 30.11 -22.25 -27.15
CA ARG A 69 31.52 -21.99 -26.78
C ARG A 69 31.82 -20.50 -26.80
N TRP A 70 31.37 -19.83 -27.85
CA TRP A 70 31.74 -18.43 -28.14
C TRP A 70 30.81 -17.38 -27.53
N ASN A 71 29.56 -17.72 -27.23
CA ASN A 71 28.53 -16.78 -26.78
C ASN A 71 27.81 -17.30 -25.52
N VAL A 72 28.52 -17.99 -24.63
CA VAL A 72 27.94 -18.64 -23.45
C VAL A 72 27.19 -17.63 -22.57
N ASP A 73 27.77 -16.45 -22.35
CA ASP A 73 27.14 -15.37 -21.59
C ASP A 73 25.81 -14.94 -22.20
N ASP A 74 25.78 -14.64 -23.50
CA ASP A 74 24.57 -14.20 -24.20
C ASP A 74 23.47 -15.27 -24.10
N VAL A 75 23.84 -16.52 -24.39
CA VAL A 75 22.91 -17.66 -24.38
C VAL A 75 22.31 -17.86 -23.00
N LEU A 76 23.14 -17.87 -21.94
CA LEU A 76 22.63 -18.06 -20.59
C LEU A 76 21.74 -16.90 -20.16
N CYS A 77 22.06 -15.66 -20.51
CA CYS A 77 21.30 -14.49 -20.07
C CYS A 77 19.88 -14.45 -20.61
N PHE A 78 19.73 -14.63 -21.91
CA PHE A 78 18.42 -14.54 -22.55
C PHE A 78 17.52 -15.72 -22.21
N TRP A 79 18.09 -16.83 -21.71
CA TRP A 79 17.39 -18.09 -21.52
C TRP A 79 17.24 -18.48 -20.05
N LEU A 80 17.97 -17.84 -19.15
CA LEU A 80 17.81 -17.99 -17.71
C LEU A 80 16.36 -17.78 -17.22
N PRO A 81 15.51 -16.92 -17.85
CA PRO A 81 14.09 -16.85 -17.50
C PRO A 81 13.36 -18.20 -17.53
N TYR A 82 13.84 -19.16 -18.32
CA TYR A 82 13.28 -20.50 -18.49
C TYR A 82 14.07 -21.58 -17.70
N HIS A 83 14.77 -21.18 -16.64
CA HIS A 83 15.63 -22.02 -15.80
C HIS A 83 14.99 -23.33 -15.29
N ASP A 84 13.69 -23.31 -15.04
CA ASP A 84 12.91 -24.44 -14.52
C ASP A 84 12.47 -25.42 -15.61
N SER A 85 12.74 -25.12 -16.88
CA SER A 85 12.37 -25.95 -18.01
C SER A 85 13.37 -27.11 -18.26
N PRO A 86 12.89 -28.26 -18.74
CA PRO A 86 13.77 -29.33 -19.23
C PRO A 86 14.68 -28.88 -20.39
N LEU A 87 14.23 -27.90 -21.19
CA LEU A 87 14.99 -27.35 -22.30
C LEU A 87 16.25 -26.62 -21.81
N PHE A 88 16.11 -25.80 -20.77
CA PHE A 88 17.24 -25.10 -20.17
C PHE A 88 18.27 -26.07 -19.58
N THR A 89 17.79 -27.16 -18.95
CA THR A 89 18.68 -28.21 -18.43
C THR A 89 19.52 -28.83 -19.56
N ARG A 90 18.89 -29.17 -20.70
CA ARG A 90 19.61 -29.70 -21.89
C ARG A 90 20.59 -28.68 -22.46
N LEU A 91 20.20 -27.39 -22.51
CA LEU A 91 21.09 -26.33 -22.96
C LEU A 91 22.37 -26.32 -22.11
N ILE A 92 22.24 -26.27 -20.78
CA ILE A 92 23.39 -26.23 -19.86
C ILE A 92 24.34 -27.41 -20.08
N GLN A 93 23.80 -28.61 -20.34
CA GLN A 93 24.62 -29.78 -20.65
C GLN A 93 25.50 -29.57 -21.89
N GLY A 94 25.01 -28.85 -22.90
CA GLY A 94 25.75 -28.53 -24.13
C GLY A 94 26.72 -27.34 -24.04
N LEU A 95 26.55 -26.44 -23.05
CA LEU A 95 27.37 -25.22 -22.92
C LEU A 95 28.78 -25.50 -22.38
N GLN A 96 29.78 -24.79 -22.90
CA GLN A 96 31.15 -24.84 -22.38
C GLN A 96 31.31 -23.85 -21.21
N LEU A 97 30.96 -24.31 -20.00
CA LEU A 97 31.04 -23.50 -18.77
C LEU A 97 32.47 -23.37 -18.21
N ALA A 98 33.40 -24.24 -18.64
CA ALA A 98 34.79 -24.16 -18.21
C ALA A 98 35.41 -22.83 -18.67
N GLY A 99 36.01 -22.09 -17.73
CA GLY A 99 36.58 -20.77 -18.00
C GLY A 99 35.56 -19.62 -17.97
N GLN A 100 34.30 -19.88 -17.61
CA GLN A 100 33.24 -18.86 -17.48
C GLN A 100 32.97 -18.56 -16.00
N PRO A 101 33.66 -17.58 -15.38
CA PRO A 101 33.60 -17.36 -13.93
C PRO A 101 32.18 -17.06 -13.42
N ARG A 102 31.42 -16.23 -14.15
CA ARG A 102 30.03 -15.84 -13.82
C ARG A 102 29.05 -17.03 -13.76
N TRP A 103 29.32 -18.09 -14.51
CA TRP A 103 28.44 -19.25 -14.65
C TRP A 103 29.01 -20.52 -14.04
N SER A 104 30.17 -20.42 -13.36
CA SER A 104 30.85 -21.55 -12.73
C SER A 104 29.97 -22.28 -11.71
N TRP A 105 29.04 -21.58 -11.06
CA TRP A 105 28.08 -22.16 -10.12
C TRP A 105 27.07 -23.12 -10.77
N LEU A 106 26.88 -23.06 -12.10
CA LEU A 106 26.04 -23.98 -12.87
C LEU A 106 26.78 -25.28 -13.24
N GLN A 107 28.08 -25.39 -12.98
CA GLN A 107 28.87 -26.58 -13.33
C GLN A 107 28.31 -27.86 -12.72
N LYS A 108 27.84 -27.81 -11.46
CA LYS A 108 27.21 -28.97 -10.81
C LYS A 108 25.92 -29.40 -11.50
N LEU A 109 25.17 -28.45 -12.04
CA LEU A 109 23.92 -28.71 -12.77
C LEU A 109 24.21 -29.35 -14.14
N LYS A 110 25.32 -28.97 -14.77
CA LYS A 110 25.81 -29.61 -16.00
C LYS A 110 26.22 -31.07 -15.77
N GLU A 111 26.92 -31.35 -14.68
CA GLU A 111 27.38 -32.70 -14.32
C GLU A 111 26.25 -33.61 -13.84
N LYS A 112 25.31 -33.06 -13.07
CA LYS A 112 24.14 -33.76 -12.54
C LYS A 112 22.88 -33.01 -12.96
N PRO A 113 22.30 -33.37 -14.12
CA PRO A 113 21.13 -32.70 -14.67
C PRO A 113 19.95 -32.75 -13.71
N ALA A 114 19.46 -31.58 -13.34
CA ALA A 114 18.27 -31.40 -12.53
C ALA A 114 17.60 -30.08 -12.93
N THR A 115 16.35 -29.88 -12.51
CA THR A 115 15.68 -28.59 -12.68
C THR A 115 16.35 -27.53 -11.81
N LEU A 116 16.72 -26.39 -12.39
CA LEU A 116 17.25 -25.27 -11.62
C LEU A 116 16.09 -24.55 -10.92
N VAL A 117 16.13 -24.51 -9.58
CA VAL A 117 15.13 -23.80 -8.78
C VAL A 117 15.55 -22.33 -8.58
N ARG A 118 14.58 -21.41 -8.62
CA ARG A 118 14.82 -19.96 -8.46
C ARG A 118 15.54 -19.60 -7.17
N SER A 119 15.25 -20.31 -6.08
CA SER A 119 15.94 -20.12 -4.78
C SER A 119 17.43 -20.47 -4.81
N ALA A 120 17.89 -21.30 -5.76
CA ALA A 120 19.32 -21.53 -5.97
C ALA A 120 19.99 -20.33 -6.65
N ILE A 121 19.29 -19.69 -7.59
CA ILE A 121 19.73 -18.46 -8.27
C ILE A 121 19.85 -17.33 -7.25
N ALA A 122 18.81 -17.11 -6.44
CA ALA A 122 18.81 -16.09 -5.39
C ALA A 122 19.97 -16.27 -4.40
N ARG A 123 20.22 -17.50 -3.93
CA ARG A 123 21.37 -17.83 -3.06
C ARG A 123 22.72 -17.55 -3.72
N TYR A 124 22.82 -17.71 -5.04
CA TYR A 124 24.03 -17.31 -5.76
C TYR A 124 24.15 -15.78 -5.81
N CYS A 125 23.08 -15.07 -6.14
CA CYS A 125 23.05 -13.60 -6.16
C CYS A 125 23.42 -12.97 -4.81
N CYS A 126 23.10 -13.62 -3.68
CA CYS A 126 23.55 -13.18 -2.35
C CYS A 126 25.08 -13.22 -2.19
N LYS A 127 25.78 -14.10 -2.92
CA LYS A 127 27.24 -14.25 -2.89
C LYS A 127 27.93 -13.39 -3.94
N ASP A 128 27.31 -13.26 -5.11
CA ASP A 128 27.85 -12.54 -6.26
C ASP A 128 26.74 -11.70 -6.93
N MET A 129 26.75 -10.40 -6.65
CA MET A 129 25.78 -9.44 -7.20
C MET A 129 26.00 -9.17 -8.69
N ALA A 130 27.12 -9.62 -9.29
CA ALA A 130 27.39 -9.38 -10.71
C ALA A 130 26.31 -9.98 -11.62
N LEU A 131 25.65 -11.07 -11.18
CA LEU A 131 24.52 -11.63 -11.91
C LEU A 131 23.30 -10.70 -11.88
N LEU A 132 23.01 -10.05 -10.75
CA LEU A 132 21.89 -9.09 -10.65
C LEU A 132 22.12 -7.86 -11.52
N GLN A 133 23.33 -7.31 -11.48
CA GLN A 133 23.73 -6.20 -12.34
C GLN A 133 23.56 -6.57 -13.80
N HIS A 134 24.04 -7.76 -14.17
CA HIS A 134 23.96 -8.21 -15.55
C HIS A 134 22.53 -8.46 -16.03
N LEU A 135 21.65 -9.00 -15.16
CA LEU A 135 20.23 -9.11 -15.48
C LEU A 135 19.59 -7.74 -15.69
N GLY A 136 20.00 -6.73 -14.90
CA GLY A 136 19.60 -5.35 -15.10
C GLY A 136 19.98 -4.83 -16.49
N ASP A 137 21.24 -4.99 -16.88
CA ASP A 137 21.76 -4.58 -18.20
C ASP A 137 20.94 -5.20 -19.36
N VAL A 138 20.60 -6.49 -19.25
CA VAL A 138 19.87 -7.23 -20.28
C VAL A 138 18.41 -6.77 -20.38
N VAL A 139 17.76 -6.50 -19.24
CA VAL A 139 16.41 -5.93 -19.22
C VAL A 139 16.41 -4.53 -19.81
N GLU A 140 17.42 -3.71 -19.51
CA GLU A 140 17.57 -2.38 -20.10
C GLU A 140 17.77 -2.42 -21.62
N GLU A 141 18.64 -3.30 -22.11
CA GLU A 141 18.90 -3.49 -23.53
C GLU A 141 17.61 -3.89 -24.27
N THR A 142 16.88 -4.86 -23.73
CA THR A 142 15.58 -5.27 -24.28
C THR A 142 14.59 -4.11 -24.32
N ALA A 143 14.55 -3.31 -23.25
CA ALA A 143 13.72 -2.11 -23.15
C ALA A 143 14.18 -0.95 -24.07
N LYS A 144 15.46 -0.90 -24.49
CA LYS A 144 15.96 0.08 -25.49
C LYS A 144 15.48 -0.27 -26.89
N LEU A 145 15.25 -1.55 -27.17
CA LEU A 145 14.68 -2.04 -28.43
C LEU A 145 13.15 -1.90 -28.50
N HIS A 146 12.50 -1.38 -27.46
CA HIS A 146 11.04 -1.27 -27.35
C HIS A 146 10.31 -2.61 -27.55
N LYS A 147 10.99 -3.72 -27.24
CA LYS A 147 10.45 -5.07 -27.32
C LYS A 147 9.88 -5.48 -25.97
N THR A 148 8.79 -6.24 -26.02
CA THR A 148 8.20 -6.85 -24.83
C THR A 148 8.87 -8.20 -24.57
N ASN A 149 9.36 -8.39 -23.36
CA ASN A 149 9.88 -9.67 -22.91
C ASN A 149 9.39 -9.93 -21.50
N ARG A 150 8.15 -10.38 -21.41
CA ARG A 150 7.48 -10.62 -20.13
C ARG A 150 8.24 -11.63 -19.29
N ALA A 151 8.75 -12.72 -19.89
CA ALA A 151 9.50 -13.75 -19.18
C ALA A 151 10.76 -13.18 -18.51
N LEU A 152 11.52 -12.35 -19.24
CA LEU A 152 12.70 -11.70 -18.70
C LEU A 152 12.34 -10.69 -17.59
N ALA A 153 11.31 -9.87 -17.79
CA ALA A 153 10.88 -8.87 -16.80
C ALA A 153 10.37 -9.53 -15.49
N THR A 154 9.54 -10.58 -15.60
CA THR A 154 9.05 -11.32 -14.44
C THR A 154 10.18 -12.07 -13.73
N PHE A 155 11.10 -12.67 -14.49
CA PHE A 155 12.27 -13.33 -13.93
C PHE A 155 13.18 -12.34 -13.18
N PHE A 156 13.46 -11.17 -13.77
CA PHE A 156 14.22 -10.10 -13.13
C PHE A 156 13.60 -9.72 -11.78
N ALA A 157 12.29 -9.41 -11.75
CA ALA A 157 11.61 -9.06 -10.51
C ALA A 157 11.66 -10.20 -9.48
N ALA A 158 11.36 -11.43 -9.91
CA ALA A 158 11.32 -12.57 -9.01
C ALA A 158 12.70 -12.90 -8.40
N VAL A 159 13.78 -12.83 -9.18
CA VAL A 159 15.13 -13.07 -8.65
C VAL A 159 15.53 -11.98 -7.66
N TRP A 160 15.21 -10.70 -7.94
CA TRP A 160 15.46 -9.62 -7.00
C TRP A 160 14.69 -9.81 -5.69
N VAL A 161 13.40 -10.10 -5.75
CA VAL A 161 12.55 -10.36 -4.57
C VAL A 161 13.10 -11.55 -3.76
N ASP A 162 13.37 -12.68 -4.41
CA ASP A 162 13.92 -13.86 -3.74
C ASP A 162 15.31 -13.56 -3.13
N THR A 163 16.13 -12.74 -3.79
CA THR A 163 17.47 -12.37 -3.26
C THR A 163 17.35 -11.46 -2.04
N LEU A 164 16.46 -10.46 -2.09
CA LEU A 164 16.21 -9.54 -0.97
C LEU A 164 15.65 -10.27 0.25
N THR A 165 14.76 -11.25 0.04
CA THR A 165 14.25 -12.10 1.13
C THR A 165 15.31 -13.05 1.68
N THR A 166 16.27 -13.49 0.87
CA THR A 166 17.34 -14.42 1.28
C THR A 166 18.52 -13.74 1.97
N VAL A 167 18.88 -12.50 1.61
CA VAL A 167 20.11 -11.83 2.10
C VAL A 167 20.04 -11.44 3.57
N GLY A 168 18.83 -11.39 4.16
CA GLY A 168 18.58 -11.08 5.57
C GLY A 168 18.79 -9.59 5.93
N LYS A 169 19.93 -9.00 5.56
CA LYS A 169 20.21 -7.57 5.69
C LYS A 169 20.62 -6.98 4.34
N VAL A 170 19.81 -6.05 3.83
CA VAL A 170 20.11 -5.32 2.60
C VAL A 170 21.26 -4.34 2.84
N THR A 171 22.28 -4.41 2.00
CA THR A 171 23.44 -3.49 2.02
C THR A 171 23.25 -2.33 1.04
N ALA A 172 23.92 -1.21 1.29
CA ALA A 172 23.91 -0.06 0.36
C ALA A 172 24.35 -0.47 -1.06
N SER A 173 25.39 -1.32 -1.17
CA SER A 173 25.88 -1.84 -2.45
C SER A 173 24.80 -2.59 -3.26
N LEU A 174 23.89 -3.28 -2.58
CA LEU A 174 22.80 -4.01 -3.23
C LEU A 174 21.76 -3.05 -3.79
N VAL A 175 21.46 -1.96 -3.05
CA VAL A 175 20.60 -0.87 -3.51
C VAL A 175 21.24 -0.15 -4.70
N ASP A 176 22.53 0.19 -4.60
CA ASP A 176 23.29 0.85 -5.67
C ASP A 176 23.34 0.01 -6.95
N THR A 177 23.36 -1.32 -6.81
CA THR A 177 23.31 -2.25 -7.96
C THR A 177 21.95 -2.22 -8.65
N ALA A 178 20.84 -2.08 -7.90
CA ALA A 178 19.49 -2.05 -8.47
C ALA A 178 19.16 -0.69 -9.11
N LEU A 179 19.61 0.40 -8.46
CA LEU A 179 19.07 1.74 -8.67
C LEU A 179 19.15 2.23 -10.13
N PRO A 180 20.25 2.07 -10.89
CA PRO A 180 20.33 2.53 -12.28
C PRO A 180 19.23 1.92 -13.15
N THR A 181 19.06 0.60 -13.06
CA THR A 181 18.04 -0.13 -13.82
C THR A 181 16.63 0.23 -13.39
N LEU A 182 16.37 0.36 -12.07
CA LEU A 182 15.04 0.77 -11.60
C LEU A 182 14.66 2.15 -12.11
N LEU A 183 15.56 3.13 -12.00
CA LEU A 183 15.30 4.49 -12.48
C LEU A 183 15.10 4.53 -14.00
N PHE A 184 15.84 3.72 -14.76
CA PHE A 184 15.67 3.61 -16.20
C PHE A 184 14.30 3.02 -16.58
N LEU A 185 13.90 1.89 -15.97
CA LEU A 185 12.66 1.20 -16.29
C LEU A 185 11.41 1.95 -15.81
N LEU A 186 11.45 2.54 -14.61
CA LEU A 186 10.39 3.44 -14.12
C LEU A 186 10.25 4.69 -15.02
N GLY A 187 11.31 5.05 -15.76
CA GLY A 187 11.27 6.09 -16.78
C GLY A 187 10.45 5.74 -18.03
N LYS A 188 10.05 4.48 -18.22
CA LYS A 188 9.44 3.95 -19.46
C LYS A 188 8.10 3.24 -19.21
N PRO A 189 7.03 3.97 -18.82
CA PRO A 189 5.73 3.37 -18.47
C PRO A 189 5.01 2.68 -19.64
N HIS A 190 5.36 3.00 -20.88
CA HIS A 190 4.84 2.31 -22.08
C HIS A 190 5.32 0.85 -22.16
N LEU A 191 6.42 0.49 -21.50
CA LEU A 191 6.91 -0.89 -21.39
C LEU A 191 6.31 -1.54 -20.14
N ARG A 192 5.04 -1.93 -20.22
CA ARG A 192 4.24 -2.43 -19.08
C ARG A 192 4.98 -3.42 -18.19
N ASP A 193 5.46 -4.54 -18.75
CA ASP A 193 6.04 -5.62 -17.95
C ASP A 193 7.31 -5.18 -17.23
N SER A 194 8.19 -4.45 -17.93
CA SER A 194 9.44 -3.95 -17.35
C SER A 194 9.21 -2.83 -16.32
N PHE A 195 8.23 -1.96 -16.56
CA PHE A 195 7.83 -0.92 -15.61
C PHE A 195 7.26 -1.52 -14.33
N GLN A 196 6.36 -2.50 -14.44
CA GLN A 196 5.78 -3.21 -13.30
C GLN A 196 6.83 -4.03 -12.55
N ALA A 197 7.75 -4.69 -13.26
CA ALA A 197 8.88 -5.38 -12.65
C ALA A 197 9.74 -4.41 -11.80
N ALA A 198 10.04 -3.22 -12.32
CA ALA A 198 10.78 -2.21 -11.58
C ALA A 198 10.03 -1.70 -10.34
N LEU A 199 8.70 -1.52 -10.42
CA LEU A 199 7.89 -1.18 -9.25
C LEU A 199 7.97 -2.27 -8.18
N VAL A 200 7.83 -3.54 -8.55
CA VAL A 200 7.91 -4.67 -7.61
C VAL A 200 9.26 -4.72 -6.90
N VAL A 201 10.36 -4.57 -7.65
CA VAL A 201 11.71 -4.56 -7.06
C VAL A 201 11.90 -3.34 -6.17
N ALA A 202 11.48 -2.15 -6.60
CA ALA A 202 11.56 -0.94 -5.77
C ALA A 202 10.75 -1.08 -4.47
N SER A 203 9.51 -1.57 -4.54
CA SER A 203 8.69 -1.87 -3.36
C SER A 203 9.39 -2.83 -2.41
N SER A 204 9.99 -3.90 -2.95
CA SER A 204 10.66 -4.93 -2.15
C SER A 204 11.90 -4.41 -1.44
N ILE A 205 12.64 -3.49 -2.07
CA ILE A 205 13.76 -2.79 -1.44
C ILE A 205 13.23 -1.90 -0.29
N CYS A 206 12.17 -1.12 -0.52
CA CYS A 206 11.54 -0.30 0.52
C CYS A 206 10.99 -1.13 1.69
N LEU A 207 10.54 -2.36 1.45
CA LEU A 207 10.12 -3.26 2.54
C LEU A 207 11.30 -3.80 3.35
N SER A 208 12.47 -3.92 2.72
CA SER A 208 13.63 -4.62 3.30
C SER A 208 14.69 -3.69 3.88
N ALA A 209 14.63 -2.39 3.58
CA ALA A 209 15.61 -1.39 4.02
C ALA A 209 14.99 0.01 4.17
N GLN A 210 15.51 0.80 5.11
CA GLN A 210 15.30 2.24 5.13
C GLN A 210 16.24 2.90 4.12
N LEU A 211 15.67 3.69 3.21
CA LEU A 211 16.39 4.34 2.12
C LEU A 211 16.63 5.82 2.41
N GLU A 212 17.68 6.38 1.81
CA GLU A 212 17.91 7.82 1.84
C GLU A 212 16.79 8.57 1.10
N GLU A 213 16.46 9.77 1.59
CA GLU A 213 15.39 10.61 1.02
C GLU A 213 15.62 10.91 -0.48
N SER A 214 16.88 11.10 -0.89
CA SER A 214 17.26 11.34 -2.28
C SER A 214 16.88 10.16 -3.20
N VAL A 215 17.07 8.93 -2.72
CA VAL A 215 16.74 7.70 -3.46
C VAL A 215 15.24 7.50 -3.53
N LEU A 216 14.53 7.70 -2.40
CA LEU A 216 13.07 7.64 -2.35
C LEU A 216 12.43 8.66 -3.31
N SER A 217 12.93 9.90 -3.28
CA SER A 217 12.51 10.95 -4.20
C SER A 217 12.70 10.55 -5.66
N ALA A 218 13.89 10.05 -6.01
CA ALA A 218 14.19 9.62 -7.37
C ALA A 218 13.27 8.50 -7.86
N LEU A 219 13.04 7.48 -7.02
CA LEU A 219 12.14 6.37 -7.35
C LEU A 219 10.68 6.83 -7.50
N ALA A 220 10.18 7.61 -6.54
CA ALA A 220 8.80 8.12 -6.55
C ALA A 220 8.52 9.01 -7.77
N VAL A 221 9.42 9.96 -8.09
CA VAL A 221 9.28 10.86 -9.24
C VAL A 221 9.34 10.10 -10.57
N ARG A 222 10.15 9.03 -10.66
CA ARG A 222 10.16 8.18 -11.87
C ARG A 222 8.87 7.39 -11.97
N ALA A 223 8.39 6.79 -10.87
CA ALA A 223 7.15 6.02 -10.83
C ALA A 223 5.93 6.85 -11.26
N THR A 224 5.85 8.13 -10.88
CA THR A 224 4.71 9.01 -11.24
C THR A 224 4.53 9.18 -12.76
N LYS A 225 5.56 8.92 -13.58
CA LYS A 225 5.42 8.90 -15.05
C LYS A 225 4.41 7.85 -15.53
N GLY A 226 4.26 6.75 -14.79
CA GLY A 226 3.30 5.68 -15.09
C GLY A 226 1.90 5.92 -14.59
N MET A 227 1.61 7.04 -13.91
CA MET A 227 0.33 7.24 -13.24
C MET A 227 -0.89 7.19 -14.19
N LYS A 228 -0.76 7.69 -15.43
CA LYS A 228 -1.86 7.62 -16.44
C LYS A 228 -2.13 6.21 -16.97
N THR A 229 -1.13 5.33 -16.95
CA THR A 229 -1.20 4.00 -17.61
C THR A 229 -1.29 2.84 -16.62
N HIS A 230 -0.70 3.01 -15.44
CA HIS A 230 -0.58 2.03 -14.36
C HIS A 230 -0.95 2.65 -13.01
N GLY A 231 -1.98 3.50 -12.97
CA GLY A 231 -2.34 4.32 -11.81
C GLY A 231 -2.40 3.53 -10.50
N VAL A 232 -3.16 2.43 -10.46
CA VAL A 232 -3.29 1.59 -9.26
C VAL A 232 -1.95 1.05 -8.77
N ALA A 233 -1.08 0.58 -9.67
CA ALA A 233 0.23 0.05 -9.30
C ALA A 233 1.16 1.15 -8.77
N VAL A 234 1.10 2.35 -9.37
CA VAL A 234 1.91 3.50 -8.94
C VAL A 234 1.42 4.00 -7.58
N MET A 235 0.11 4.13 -7.37
CA MET A 235 -0.47 4.53 -6.09
C MET A 235 -0.18 3.50 -5.00
N SER A 236 -0.23 2.21 -5.30
CA SER A 236 0.16 1.14 -4.37
C SER A 236 1.63 1.26 -3.95
N PHE A 237 2.52 1.52 -4.91
CA PHE A 237 3.94 1.74 -4.62
C PHE A 237 4.15 2.97 -3.74
N LEU A 238 3.51 4.09 -4.07
CA LEU A 238 3.62 5.31 -3.27
C LEU A 238 3.07 5.07 -1.85
N ALA A 239 1.87 4.54 -1.71
CA ALA A 239 1.28 4.22 -0.41
C ALA A 239 2.22 3.35 0.45
N LEU A 240 2.81 2.30 -0.14
CA LEU A 240 3.80 1.45 0.53
C LEU A 240 5.04 2.23 0.97
N VAL A 241 5.56 3.12 0.13
CA VAL A 241 6.71 3.97 0.49
C VAL A 241 6.38 4.81 1.72
N PHE A 242 5.24 5.52 1.73
CA PHE A 242 4.84 6.37 2.86
C PHE A 242 4.44 5.58 4.12
N GLN A 243 4.06 4.30 3.97
CA GLN A 243 3.71 3.45 5.10
C GLN A 243 4.93 2.86 5.80
N VAL A 244 5.98 2.52 5.03
CA VAL A 244 7.11 1.70 5.52
C VAL A 244 8.39 2.52 5.71
N GLN A 245 8.54 3.63 4.98
CA GLN A 245 9.68 4.52 5.10
C GLN A 245 9.37 5.67 6.07
N THR A 246 10.40 6.19 6.75
CA THR A 246 10.27 7.40 7.58
C THR A 246 10.23 8.64 6.70
N VAL A 247 9.05 8.94 6.14
CA VAL A 247 8.83 10.07 5.25
C VAL A 247 7.88 11.06 5.91
N ASP A 248 8.44 12.12 6.49
CA ASP A 248 7.65 13.16 7.16
C ASP A 248 7.12 14.23 6.19
N THR A 249 7.70 14.29 4.98
CA THR A 249 7.32 15.28 3.96
C THR A 249 7.33 14.65 2.57
N PHE A 250 6.46 15.14 1.68
CA PHE A 250 6.47 14.71 0.28
C PHE A 250 7.83 15.01 -0.36
N PRO A 251 8.51 13.99 -0.94
CA PRO A 251 9.77 14.22 -1.61
C PRO A 251 9.61 15.23 -2.75
N THR A 252 10.65 16.04 -2.96
CA THR A 252 10.60 17.12 -3.95
C THR A 252 10.16 16.59 -5.33
N ASN A 253 9.29 17.36 -6.01
CA ASN A 253 8.70 17.03 -7.32
C ASN A 253 7.68 15.88 -7.38
N VAL A 254 7.49 15.07 -6.33
CA VAL A 254 6.46 14.02 -6.33
C VAL A 254 5.06 14.64 -6.35
N LEU A 255 4.78 15.56 -5.41
CA LEU A 255 3.49 16.24 -5.32
C LEU A 255 3.16 17.03 -6.61
N PRO A 256 4.07 17.87 -7.16
CA PRO A 256 3.85 18.49 -8.48
C PRO A 256 3.60 17.49 -9.62
N SER A 257 4.25 16.33 -9.60
CA SER A 257 4.07 15.30 -10.64
C SER A 257 2.73 14.58 -10.53
N LEU A 258 2.26 14.30 -9.31
CA LEU A 258 0.91 13.78 -9.05
C LEU A 258 -0.15 14.76 -9.53
N LYS A 259 0.04 16.06 -9.24
CA LYS A 259 -0.86 17.14 -9.66
C LYS A 259 -0.99 17.26 -11.18
N LYS A 260 0.13 17.16 -11.91
CA LYS A 260 0.12 17.17 -13.39
C LYS A 260 -0.60 15.98 -14.01
N VAL A 261 -0.74 14.88 -13.27
CA VAL A 261 -1.40 13.68 -13.77
C VAL A 261 -2.88 13.67 -13.40
N GLY A 262 -3.24 14.12 -12.20
CA GLY A 262 -4.62 14.23 -11.73
C GLY A 262 -5.29 15.57 -12.07
N GLU A 263 -5.44 15.89 -13.36
CA GLU A 263 -6.18 17.09 -13.80
C GLU A 263 -7.66 17.04 -13.39
N GLN A 264 -8.20 15.85 -13.12
CA GLN A 264 -9.47 15.65 -12.40
C GLN A 264 -9.19 15.03 -11.03
N PRO A 265 -9.76 15.57 -9.94
CA PRO A 265 -9.54 15.03 -8.59
C PRO A 265 -9.94 13.56 -8.48
N GLY A 266 -10.96 13.10 -9.22
CA GLY A 266 -11.42 11.71 -9.20
C GLY A 266 -10.38 10.67 -9.67
N ASP A 267 -9.53 11.00 -10.64
CA ASP A 267 -8.65 10.01 -11.28
C ASP A 267 -7.54 9.49 -10.36
N LEU A 268 -7.00 10.38 -9.51
CA LEU A 268 -5.99 10.01 -8.52
C LEU A 268 -6.57 9.07 -7.45
N TRP A 269 -7.78 9.38 -7.00
CA TRP A 269 -8.43 8.66 -5.91
C TRP A 269 -9.05 7.35 -6.37
N ASN A 270 -9.57 7.28 -7.60
CA ASN A 270 -9.99 6.03 -8.24
C ASN A 270 -8.83 5.04 -8.42
N ALA A 271 -7.59 5.54 -8.41
CA ALA A 271 -6.39 4.71 -8.47
C ALA A 271 -5.91 4.23 -7.09
N LEU A 272 -6.55 4.63 -5.98
CA LEU A 272 -6.19 4.10 -4.65
C LEU A 272 -6.52 2.60 -4.58
N PRO A 273 -5.55 1.75 -4.18
CA PRO A 273 -5.82 0.33 -3.98
C PRO A 273 -6.69 0.10 -2.73
N GLY A 274 -7.81 -0.60 -2.86
CA GLY A 274 -8.64 -0.99 -1.71
C GLY A 274 -7.98 -2.03 -0.79
N THR A 275 -6.94 -2.72 -1.26
CA THR A 275 -6.23 -3.78 -0.51
C THR A 275 -5.03 -3.30 0.29
N VAL A 276 -4.56 -2.05 0.08
CA VAL A 276 -3.37 -1.50 0.73
C VAL A 276 -3.78 -0.29 1.57
N ASP A 277 -3.31 -0.25 2.82
CA ASP A 277 -3.51 0.91 3.69
C ASP A 277 -2.80 2.14 3.10
N CYS A 278 -3.58 3.15 2.73
CA CYS A 278 -3.11 4.41 2.18
C CYS A 278 -3.15 5.56 3.20
N GLY A 279 -3.43 5.29 4.48
CA GLY A 279 -3.71 6.31 5.49
C GLY A 279 -2.59 7.34 5.65
N ASN A 280 -1.33 6.91 5.78
CA ASN A 280 -0.19 7.82 5.92
C ASN A 280 0.02 8.67 4.66
N PHE A 281 -0.13 8.07 3.49
CA PHE A 281 -0.05 8.79 2.22
C PHE A 281 -1.13 9.87 2.12
N VAL A 282 -2.38 9.53 2.46
CA VAL A 282 -3.52 10.45 2.42
C VAL A 282 -3.36 11.60 3.43
N ALA A 283 -2.89 11.30 4.64
CA ALA A 283 -2.61 12.30 5.67
C ALA A 283 -1.56 13.32 5.17
N LEU A 284 -0.39 12.82 4.74
CA LEU A 284 0.70 13.66 4.25
C LEU A 284 0.31 14.42 2.97
N PHE A 285 -0.53 13.83 2.12
CA PHE A 285 -0.99 14.49 0.90
C PHE A 285 -1.86 15.70 1.26
N THR A 286 -2.75 15.50 2.23
CA THR A 286 -3.59 16.56 2.79
C THR A 286 -2.73 17.68 3.39
N GLU A 287 -1.77 17.36 4.26
CA GLU A 287 -0.90 18.36 4.90
C GLU A 287 -0.04 19.15 3.89
N SER A 288 0.58 18.45 2.95
CA SER A 288 1.44 19.08 1.95
C SER A 288 0.66 19.95 0.96
N THR A 289 -0.58 19.59 0.67
CA THR A 289 -1.50 20.40 -0.13
C THR A 289 -1.92 21.67 0.60
N LEU A 290 -2.18 21.57 1.91
CA LEU A 290 -2.58 22.68 2.77
C LEU A 290 -1.44 23.68 3.06
N SER A 291 -0.19 23.27 2.89
CA SER A 291 0.97 24.16 2.97
C SER A 291 0.98 25.23 1.86
N SER A 292 0.25 25.03 0.76
CA SER A 292 0.04 26.01 -0.32
C SER A 292 -1.41 25.99 -0.78
N PRO A 293 -2.33 26.54 0.03
CA PRO A 293 -3.76 26.30 -0.07
C PRO A 293 -4.42 27.02 -1.26
N GLU A 294 -3.88 28.17 -1.70
CA GLU A 294 -4.47 28.99 -2.77
C GLU A 294 -4.51 28.26 -4.14
N GLU A 295 -3.62 27.29 -4.36
CA GLU A 295 -3.50 26.59 -5.65
C GLU A 295 -4.16 25.20 -5.65
N HIS A 296 -4.33 24.59 -4.49
CA HIS A 296 -4.45 23.13 -4.41
C HIS A 296 -5.58 22.61 -3.52
N PHE A 297 -6.32 23.49 -2.86
CA PHE A 297 -7.40 23.12 -1.95
C PHE A 297 -8.51 22.28 -2.61
N SER A 298 -8.75 22.49 -3.92
CA SER A 298 -9.71 21.74 -4.73
C SER A 298 -9.45 20.23 -4.78
N MET A 299 -8.19 19.79 -4.60
CA MET A 299 -7.87 18.36 -4.54
C MET A 299 -8.27 17.73 -3.21
N VAL A 300 -8.16 18.47 -2.11
CA VAL A 300 -8.61 18.04 -0.78
C VAL A 300 -10.13 17.99 -0.74
N THR A 301 -10.83 18.99 -1.31
CA THR A 301 -12.30 18.90 -1.43
C THR A 301 -12.74 17.79 -2.37
N GLY A 302 -11.98 17.50 -3.43
CA GLY A 302 -12.17 16.34 -4.29
C GLY A 302 -12.01 15.00 -3.57
N LEU A 303 -10.98 14.87 -2.72
CA LEU A 303 -10.80 13.71 -1.83
C LEU A 303 -12.03 13.50 -0.94
N MET A 304 -12.51 14.59 -0.34
CA MET A 304 -13.68 14.64 0.53
C MET A 304 -15.02 14.34 -0.18
N SER A 305 -15.06 14.43 -1.50
CA SER A 305 -16.25 14.12 -2.29
C SER A 305 -16.47 12.62 -2.52
N LEU A 306 -15.48 11.77 -2.20
CA LEU A 306 -15.51 10.33 -2.43
C LEU A 306 -15.86 9.56 -1.14
N PRO A 307 -17.06 8.95 -1.04
CA PRO A 307 -17.50 8.30 0.18
C PRO A 307 -16.58 7.17 0.65
N GLU A 308 -16.08 6.34 -0.27
CA GLU A 308 -15.21 5.20 0.06
C GLU A 308 -13.91 5.63 0.76
N VAL A 309 -13.34 6.75 0.30
CA VAL A 309 -12.09 7.27 0.84
C VAL A 309 -12.33 7.94 2.20
N VAL A 310 -13.43 8.67 2.36
CA VAL A 310 -13.82 9.27 3.63
C VAL A 310 -14.16 8.19 4.65
N ASP A 311 -14.90 7.15 4.27
CA ASP A 311 -15.26 6.04 5.16
C ASP A 311 -14.02 5.29 5.69
N GLN A 312 -12.98 5.14 4.86
CA GLN A 312 -11.77 4.41 5.25
C GLN A 312 -10.72 5.29 5.95
N TYR A 313 -10.57 6.56 5.55
CA TYR A 313 -9.45 7.41 5.96
C TYR A 313 -9.87 8.73 6.65
N ALA A 314 -11.14 8.88 7.05
CA ALA A 314 -11.63 10.13 7.67
C ALA A 314 -10.81 10.58 8.88
N GLU A 315 -10.33 9.65 9.72
CA GLU A 315 -9.56 10.01 10.91
C GLU A 315 -8.18 10.59 10.55
N GLN A 316 -7.50 9.98 9.59
CA GLN A 316 -6.21 10.44 9.06
C GLN A 316 -6.35 11.78 8.34
N ILE A 317 -7.39 11.95 7.52
CA ILE A 317 -7.67 13.21 6.82
C ILE A 317 -8.00 14.32 7.83
N ALA A 318 -8.86 14.04 8.81
CA ALA A 318 -9.23 15.00 9.84
C ALA A 318 -8.00 15.41 10.67
N LEU A 319 -7.17 14.46 11.07
CA LEU A 319 -5.96 14.73 11.84
C LEU A 319 -4.96 15.58 11.04
N ALA A 320 -4.76 15.27 9.76
CA ALA A 320 -3.94 16.06 8.84
C ALA A 320 -4.46 17.50 8.67
N LEU A 321 -5.77 17.69 8.50
CA LEU A 321 -6.39 19.02 8.41
C LEU A 321 -6.15 19.84 9.69
N LEU A 322 -6.34 19.21 10.85
CA LEU A 322 -6.16 19.85 12.16
C LEU A 322 -4.69 20.13 12.47
N GLN A 323 -3.78 19.24 12.09
CA GLN A 323 -2.35 19.44 12.24
C GLN A 323 -1.86 20.57 11.33
N ALA A 324 -2.23 20.58 10.04
CA ALA A 324 -1.89 21.69 9.13
C ALA A 324 -2.40 23.04 9.66
N PHE A 325 -3.60 23.06 10.22
CA PHE A 325 -4.18 24.22 10.90
C PHE A 325 -3.35 24.69 12.09
N TYR A 326 -2.95 23.76 12.95
CA TYR A 326 -2.05 24.05 14.06
C TYR A 326 -0.72 24.64 13.58
N THR A 327 -0.04 24.00 12.62
CA THR A 327 1.30 24.40 12.18
C THR A 327 1.30 25.78 11.52
N LEU A 328 0.30 26.06 10.68
CA LEU A 328 0.22 27.30 9.91
C LEU A 328 -0.25 28.50 10.74
N CYS A 329 -1.05 28.27 11.78
CA CYS A 329 -1.72 29.36 12.49
C CYS A 329 -1.17 29.62 13.89
N LEU A 330 -0.70 28.59 14.59
CA LEU A 330 -0.21 28.66 15.97
C LEU A 330 1.32 28.69 16.06
N THR A 331 2.05 28.00 15.17
CA THR A 331 3.53 27.84 15.30
C THR A 331 4.35 28.35 14.11
N GLY A 332 3.74 28.97 13.10
CA GLY A 332 4.43 29.44 11.88
C GLY A 332 5.51 30.51 12.14
N PRO A 333 6.52 30.65 11.25
CA PRO A 333 7.61 31.63 11.38
C PRO A 333 7.07 33.05 11.18
N GLY A 334 6.66 33.63 12.30
CA GLY A 334 5.83 34.82 12.37
C GLY A 334 4.71 34.57 13.36
N GLY A 335 5.02 34.58 14.66
CA GLY A 335 4.04 34.49 15.75
C GLY A 335 2.91 35.52 15.68
N ASN A 336 3.04 36.51 14.78
CA ASN A 336 2.03 37.48 14.36
C ASN A 336 1.76 37.43 12.85
N GLY A 337 1.55 36.24 12.26
CA GLY A 337 0.95 36.14 10.93
C GLY A 337 -0.35 36.95 10.94
N SER A 338 -0.48 37.94 10.05
CA SER A 338 -1.59 38.90 10.04
C SER A 338 -2.93 38.17 10.23
N ASP A 339 -3.81 38.64 11.11
CA ASP A 339 -5.12 38.02 11.40
C ASP A 339 -5.90 37.66 10.12
N THR A 340 -5.64 38.40 9.04
CA THR A 340 -6.15 38.15 7.69
C THR A 340 -5.71 36.82 7.08
N LYS A 341 -4.47 36.34 7.25
CA LYS A 341 -4.02 35.02 6.76
C LYS A 341 -4.66 33.89 7.58
N ARG A 342 -4.74 34.06 8.90
CA ARG A 342 -5.40 33.12 9.81
C ARG A 342 -6.88 32.97 9.46
N GLN A 343 -7.60 34.08 9.28
CA GLN A 343 -9.02 34.05 8.88
C GLN A 343 -9.24 33.46 7.49
N LYS A 344 -8.37 33.76 6.52
CA LYS A 344 -8.46 33.12 5.18
C LYS A 344 -8.31 31.61 5.26
N PHE A 345 -7.33 31.12 6.01
CA PHE A 345 -7.08 29.68 6.15
C PHE A 345 -8.20 28.97 6.94
N ALA A 346 -8.64 29.59 8.04
CA ALA A 346 -9.81 29.13 8.79
C ALA A 346 -11.06 29.05 7.91
N ASN A 347 -11.27 30.02 7.01
CA ASN A 347 -12.40 30.00 6.08
C ASN A 347 -12.30 28.90 5.03
N LEU A 348 -11.11 28.55 4.57
CA LEU A 348 -10.93 27.43 3.64
C LEU A 348 -11.30 26.11 4.33
N LEU A 349 -10.80 25.86 5.54
CA LEU A 349 -11.02 24.60 6.25
C LEU A 349 -12.46 24.36 6.75
N LYS A 350 -13.31 25.39 6.77
CA LYS A 350 -14.74 25.28 7.15
C LYS A 350 -15.45 24.18 6.39
N GLU A 351 -15.32 24.17 5.07
CA GLU A 351 -16.07 23.26 4.21
C GLU A 351 -15.61 21.79 4.35
N PRO A 352 -14.30 21.45 4.32
CA PRO A 352 -13.84 20.09 4.58
C PRO A 352 -14.19 19.57 5.98
N LEU A 353 -14.07 20.40 7.01
CA LEU A 353 -14.39 19.98 8.38
C LEU A 353 -15.89 19.80 8.58
N ALA A 354 -16.72 20.65 7.98
CA ALA A 354 -18.18 20.48 7.98
C ALA A 354 -18.63 19.22 7.21
N THR A 355 -18.01 18.94 6.05
CA THR A 355 -18.30 17.73 5.26
C THR A 355 -17.85 16.46 5.99
N LEU A 356 -16.65 16.45 6.60
CA LEU A 356 -16.20 15.37 7.49
C LEU A 356 -17.15 15.18 8.68
N GLY A 357 -17.58 16.26 9.33
CA GLY A 357 -18.51 16.18 10.46
C GLY A 357 -19.88 15.62 10.06
N ALA A 358 -20.35 15.93 8.84
CA ALA A 358 -21.61 15.41 8.33
C ALA A 358 -21.53 13.94 7.91
N GLN A 359 -20.39 13.50 7.36
CA GLN A 359 -20.21 12.14 6.84
C GLN A 359 -19.66 11.16 7.90
N GLN A 360 -18.66 11.56 8.68
CA GLN A 360 -17.89 10.74 9.63
C GLN A 360 -17.62 11.49 10.96
N PRO A 361 -18.68 11.79 11.75
CA PRO A 361 -18.56 12.58 12.99
C PRO A 361 -17.68 11.94 14.07
N VAL A 362 -17.67 10.61 14.16
CA VAL A 362 -16.85 9.87 15.15
C VAL A 362 -15.36 10.01 14.82
N ALA A 363 -14.99 9.86 13.55
CA ALA A 363 -13.60 9.99 13.11
C ALA A 363 -13.08 11.41 13.37
N LEU A 364 -13.90 12.43 13.07
CA LEU A 364 -13.59 13.82 13.39
C LEU A 364 -13.40 14.04 14.90
N SER A 365 -14.27 13.47 15.74
CA SER A 365 -14.16 13.55 17.20
C SER A 365 -12.84 12.96 17.73
N ARG A 366 -12.45 11.77 17.24
CA ARG A 366 -11.16 11.16 17.62
C ARG A 366 -9.97 12.00 17.17
N ALA A 367 -10.01 12.53 15.94
CA ALA A 367 -8.97 13.39 15.41
C ALA A 367 -8.85 14.71 16.21
N LEU A 368 -9.98 15.30 16.62
CA LEU A 368 -10.02 16.47 17.49
C LEU A 368 -9.37 16.20 18.84
N LYS A 369 -9.71 15.08 19.50
CA LYS A 369 -9.09 14.68 20.76
C LYS A 369 -7.57 14.58 20.63
N ARG A 370 -7.09 13.83 19.63
CA ARG A 370 -5.64 13.66 19.37
C ARG A 370 -4.94 14.99 19.09
N SER A 371 -5.57 15.88 18.33
CA SER A 371 -5.01 17.19 18.01
C SER A 371 -4.90 18.09 19.26
N VAL A 372 -5.92 18.07 20.13
CA VAL A 372 -5.88 18.79 21.42
C VAL A 372 -4.79 18.23 22.33
N ASP A 373 -4.69 16.91 22.46
CA ASP A 373 -3.63 16.28 23.27
C ASP A 373 -2.24 16.67 22.77
N PHE A 374 -2.03 16.66 21.45
CA PHE A 374 -0.78 17.10 20.81
C PHE A 374 -0.48 18.60 21.03
N ALA A 375 -1.49 19.46 20.98
CA ALA A 375 -1.32 20.89 21.24
C ALA A 375 -0.93 21.17 22.70
N LEU A 376 -1.54 20.45 23.64
CA LEU A 376 -1.26 20.55 25.07
C LEU A 376 0.16 20.09 25.42
N GLU A 377 0.64 19.00 24.79
CA GLU A 377 2.03 18.55 24.95
C GLU A 377 3.06 19.62 24.51
N ARG A 378 2.69 20.48 23.57
CA ARG A 378 3.53 21.59 23.07
C ARG A 378 3.32 22.91 23.80
N GLY A 379 2.56 22.92 24.89
CA GLY A 379 2.38 24.09 25.76
C GLY A 379 1.48 25.18 25.19
N VAL A 380 0.62 24.85 24.21
CA VAL A 380 -0.40 25.79 23.71
C VAL A 380 -1.61 25.77 24.62
N ASP A 381 -2.15 26.96 24.93
CA ASP A 381 -3.37 27.08 25.73
C ASP A 381 -4.58 26.49 25.00
N ALA A 382 -5.34 25.66 25.72
CA ALA A 382 -6.52 24.97 25.20
C ALA A 382 -7.60 25.96 24.78
N GLU A 383 -7.71 27.11 25.45
CA GLU A 383 -8.67 28.16 25.11
C GLU A 383 -8.37 28.77 23.74
N SER A 384 -7.09 29.10 23.48
CA SER A 384 -6.65 29.64 22.19
C SER A 384 -6.88 28.67 21.03
N PHE A 385 -6.67 27.37 21.26
CA PHE A 385 -6.99 26.34 20.27
C PHE A 385 -8.50 26.23 20.04
N SER A 386 -9.31 26.26 21.10
CA SER A 386 -10.77 26.16 21.02
C SER A 386 -11.42 27.34 20.29
N GLU A 387 -10.99 28.58 20.57
CA GLU A 387 -11.48 29.80 19.92
C GLU A 387 -11.15 29.80 18.42
N PHE A 388 -9.97 29.27 18.08
CA PHE A 388 -9.54 29.16 16.69
C PHE A 388 -10.30 28.06 15.95
N MET A 389 -10.60 26.93 16.59
CA MET A 389 -11.47 25.87 16.07
C MET A 389 -12.92 26.35 15.83
N VAL A 390 -13.41 27.30 16.63
CA VAL A 390 -14.68 28.00 16.38
C VAL A 390 -14.59 28.86 15.12
N SER A 391 -13.48 29.60 14.97
CA SER A 391 -13.28 30.46 13.80
C SER A 391 -13.21 29.70 12.47
N ALA A 392 -12.68 28.46 12.48
CA ALA A 392 -12.62 27.56 11.34
C ALA A 392 -13.92 26.80 11.07
N GLY A 393 -15.01 27.14 11.77
CA GLY A 393 -16.33 26.51 11.63
C GLY A 393 -16.34 25.01 11.91
N ALA A 394 -15.25 24.47 12.44
CA ALA A 394 -15.25 23.18 13.09
C ALA A 394 -16.13 23.25 14.34
N VAL A 395 -16.18 24.38 15.06
CA VAL A 395 -17.09 24.66 16.18
C VAL A 395 -17.96 25.89 15.80
N THR A 396 -19.26 25.91 16.10
CA THR A 396 -20.11 27.13 16.02
C THR A 396 -20.86 27.35 17.35
N SER A 397 -21.16 28.61 17.67
CA SER A 397 -21.44 29.04 19.06
C SER A 397 -22.81 28.65 19.63
N GLU A 398 -23.83 28.38 18.82
CA GLU A 398 -25.19 28.14 19.37
C GLU A 398 -25.93 26.93 18.78
N THR A 399 -25.45 26.37 17.67
CA THR A 399 -26.02 25.19 17.01
C THR A 399 -25.01 24.07 16.77
N SER A 400 -23.75 24.23 17.21
CA SER A 400 -22.72 23.23 16.89
C SER A 400 -22.65 22.08 17.86
N LEU A 401 -22.32 20.94 17.28
CA LEU A 401 -22.03 19.69 17.95
C LEU A 401 -20.68 19.72 18.68
N VAL A 402 -19.92 20.81 18.65
CA VAL A 402 -18.50 20.74 18.97
C VAL A 402 -18.14 21.09 20.41
N PRO A 403 -18.84 22.00 21.12
CA PRO A 403 -18.78 22.02 22.59
C PRO A 403 -19.21 20.66 23.17
N VAL A 404 -20.14 19.96 22.49
CA VAL A 404 -20.50 18.59 22.82
C VAL A 404 -19.32 17.65 22.54
N ILE A 405 -18.74 17.64 21.34
CA ILE A 405 -17.55 16.81 21.01
C ILE A 405 -16.36 17.06 21.95
N VAL A 406 -16.08 18.32 22.31
CA VAL A 406 -15.03 18.70 23.26
C VAL A 406 -15.34 18.19 24.66
N ALA A 407 -16.59 18.32 25.12
CA ALA A 407 -17.01 17.76 26.40
C ALA A 407 -16.89 16.23 26.43
N PHE A 408 -17.14 15.56 25.30
CA PHE A 408 -16.98 14.11 25.14
C PHE A 408 -15.52 13.66 25.09
N SER A 409 -14.60 14.53 24.70
CA SER A 409 -13.16 14.24 24.60
C SER A 409 -12.34 14.82 25.76
N HIS A 410 -13.00 15.45 26.74
CA HIS A 410 -12.35 16.14 27.85
C HIS A 410 -11.53 15.20 28.74
N LYS A 411 -10.39 15.66 29.30
CA LYS A 411 -9.50 14.84 30.14
C LYS A 411 -10.18 14.33 31.43
N SER A 412 -11.00 15.15 32.06
CA SER A 412 -11.81 14.75 33.23
C SER A 412 -12.98 13.85 32.83
N ALA A 413 -13.08 12.68 33.47
CA ALA A 413 -14.18 11.74 33.30
C ALA A 413 -15.53 12.33 33.75
N GLU A 414 -15.56 13.20 34.76
CA GLU A 414 -16.79 13.85 35.22
C GLU A 414 -17.42 14.75 34.15
N VAL A 415 -16.58 15.42 33.35
CA VAL A 415 -17.04 16.28 32.25
C VAL A 415 -17.61 15.43 31.11
N ARG A 416 -16.96 14.30 30.80
CA ARG A 416 -17.47 13.34 29.81
C ARG A 416 -18.80 12.72 30.26
N LEU A 417 -18.92 12.35 31.53
CA LEU A 417 -20.15 11.82 32.12
C LEU A 417 -21.31 12.83 32.01
N LYS A 418 -21.08 14.09 32.39
CA LYS A 418 -22.08 15.16 32.24
C LYS A 418 -22.47 15.38 30.78
N ALA A 419 -21.53 15.21 29.86
CA ALA A 419 -21.80 15.35 28.43
C ALA A 419 -22.71 14.23 27.91
N VAL A 420 -22.50 12.98 28.34
CA VAL A 420 -23.38 11.83 28.07
C VAL A 420 -24.78 12.06 28.63
N GLN A 421 -24.89 12.53 29.87
CA GLN A 421 -26.19 12.81 30.50
C GLN A 421 -26.94 13.96 29.83
N LYS A 422 -26.22 15.01 29.42
CA LYS A 422 -26.81 16.14 28.70
C LYS A 422 -27.33 15.71 27.33
N THR A 423 -26.56 14.93 26.58
CA THR A 423 -26.99 14.41 25.27
C THR A 423 -28.15 13.44 25.38
N ALA A 424 -28.19 12.59 26.42
CA ALA A 424 -29.34 11.77 26.74
C ALA A 424 -30.61 12.63 26.89
N SER A 425 -30.52 13.71 27.67
CA SER A 425 -31.65 14.62 27.88
C SER A 425 -32.08 15.36 26.60
N GLU A 426 -31.13 15.73 25.74
CA GLU A 426 -31.40 16.39 24.46
C GLU A 426 -32.08 15.44 23.45
N LEU A 427 -31.61 14.19 23.39
CA LEU A 427 -32.20 13.13 22.54
C LEU A 427 -33.60 12.74 23.04
N SER A 428 -33.82 12.63 24.35
CA SER A 428 -35.12 12.27 24.91
C SER A 428 -36.17 13.39 24.83
N ALA A 429 -35.75 14.65 24.97
CA ALA A 429 -36.68 15.79 25.06
C ALA A 429 -37.00 16.46 23.70
N CYS A 430 -36.13 16.31 22.71
CA CYS A 430 -36.23 17.03 21.43
C CYS A 430 -36.02 16.16 20.19
N CYS A 431 -36.23 14.83 20.30
CA CYS A 431 -36.06 13.92 19.16
C CYS A 431 -36.83 14.44 17.92
N ASP A 432 -38.10 14.82 18.03
CA ASP A 432 -38.87 15.26 16.84
C ASP A 432 -38.49 16.66 16.29
N LYS A 433 -37.64 17.42 16.98
CA LYS A 433 -37.26 18.81 16.64
C LYS A 433 -35.80 18.97 16.18
N LEU A 434 -34.99 17.93 16.33
CA LEU A 434 -33.59 17.92 15.93
C LEU A 434 -33.45 17.46 14.48
N ASP A 435 -32.58 18.10 13.71
CA ASP A 435 -32.27 17.65 12.35
C ASP A 435 -31.66 16.22 12.39
N LEU A 436 -32.10 15.34 11.49
CA LEU A 436 -31.66 13.93 11.40
C LEU A 436 -30.11 13.74 11.42
N PRO A 437 -29.30 14.59 10.76
CA PRO A 437 -27.83 14.52 10.84
C PRO A 437 -27.29 14.83 12.24
N ARG A 438 -27.92 15.75 12.96
CA ARG A 438 -27.53 16.14 14.32
C ARG A 438 -27.79 15.02 15.31
N GLN A 439 -28.95 14.37 15.20
CA GLN A 439 -29.28 13.17 15.99
C GLN A 439 -28.27 12.05 15.77
N ARG A 440 -28.00 11.71 14.50
CA ARG A 440 -26.99 10.69 14.15
C ARG A 440 -25.63 10.98 14.74
N THR A 441 -25.23 12.25 14.74
CA THR A 441 -23.94 12.65 15.30
C THR A 441 -23.91 12.49 16.83
N LEU A 442 -24.93 12.94 17.54
CA LEU A 442 -25.03 12.77 19.00
C LEU A 442 -25.02 11.30 19.41
N ILE A 443 -25.79 10.47 18.69
CA ILE A 443 -25.81 9.01 18.86
C ILE A 443 -24.41 8.42 18.64
N SER A 444 -23.72 8.84 17.58
CA SER A 444 -22.37 8.35 17.26
C SER A 444 -21.33 8.68 18.33
N LEU A 445 -21.41 9.88 18.93
CA LEU A 445 -20.49 10.35 19.95
C LEU A 445 -20.72 9.63 21.28
N ALA A 446 -21.99 9.41 21.65
CA ALA A 446 -22.36 8.66 22.83
C ALA A 446 -21.98 7.17 22.70
N MET A 447 -22.18 6.57 21.53
CA MET A 447 -21.71 5.21 21.26
C MET A 447 -20.17 5.09 21.36
N ALA A 448 -19.41 6.11 20.94
CA ALA A 448 -17.95 6.10 21.08
C ALA A 448 -17.50 6.11 22.56
N LEU A 449 -18.29 6.70 23.46
CA LEU A 449 -17.98 6.72 24.90
C LEU A 449 -18.26 5.40 25.61
N ALA A 450 -18.95 4.45 24.98
CA ALA A 450 -18.98 3.07 25.48
C ALA A 450 -17.56 2.44 25.51
N GLU A 451 -16.62 2.98 24.74
CA GLU A 451 -15.21 2.60 24.72
C GLU A 451 -14.33 3.45 25.67
N ASP A 452 -14.91 4.30 26.52
CA ASP A 452 -14.18 5.21 27.41
C ASP A 452 -13.42 4.49 28.53
N GLU A 453 -12.19 4.92 28.83
CA GLU A 453 -11.34 4.35 29.89
C GLU A 453 -12.02 4.36 31.27
N SER A 454 -12.89 5.36 31.53
CA SER A 454 -13.70 5.40 32.74
C SER A 454 -14.91 4.49 32.63
N VAL A 455 -15.03 3.57 33.59
CA VAL A 455 -16.14 2.60 33.67
C VAL A 455 -17.48 3.31 33.83
N GLU A 456 -17.52 4.37 34.62
CA GLU A 456 -18.75 5.13 34.89
C GLU A 456 -19.28 5.79 33.62
N VAL A 457 -18.39 6.41 32.83
CA VAL A 457 -18.73 7.06 31.56
C VAL A 457 -19.23 6.02 30.54
N ALA A 458 -18.53 4.88 30.44
CA ALA A 458 -18.92 3.81 29.54
C ALA A 458 -20.26 3.17 29.95
N SER A 459 -20.49 2.94 31.23
CA SER A 459 -21.73 2.37 31.75
C SER A 459 -22.93 3.29 31.49
N GLU A 460 -22.75 4.59 31.67
CA GLU A 460 -23.81 5.57 31.43
C GLU A 460 -24.13 5.67 29.93
N ALA A 461 -23.11 5.66 29.07
CA ALA A 461 -23.30 5.65 27.61
C ALA A 461 -24.07 4.41 27.13
N LEU A 462 -23.83 3.24 27.76
CA LEU A 462 -24.53 2.00 27.45
C LEU A 462 -25.98 1.99 27.93
N ARG A 463 -26.29 2.57 29.09
CA ARG A 463 -27.67 2.66 29.60
C ARG A 463 -28.63 3.43 28.70
N LEU A 464 -28.10 4.25 27.80
CA LEU A 464 -28.92 5.05 26.89
C LEU A 464 -29.50 4.24 25.73
N GLU A 465 -29.06 2.98 25.55
CA GLU A 465 -29.54 2.05 24.49
C GLU A 465 -29.61 2.69 23.10
N LEU A 466 -28.72 3.65 22.81
CA LEU A 466 -28.81 4.51 21.63
C LEU A 466 -28.65 3.74 20.31
N TRP A 467 -28.12 2.52 20.37
CA TRP A 467 -28.05 1.62 19.23
C TRP A 467 -29.44 1.17 18.75
N SER A 468 -30.42 1.06 19.65
CA SER A 468 -31.80 0.63 19.36
C SER A 468 -32.62 1.67 18.59
N LEU A 469 -32.10 2.89 18.41
CA LEU A 469 -32.78 3.97 17.73
C LEU A 469 -32.89 3.70 16.20
N PRO A 470 -33.99 4.10 15.54
CA PRO A 470 -34.18 3.90 14.11
C PRO A 470 -33.11 4.56 13.23
N GLU A 471 -32.47 5.62 13.73
CA GLU A 471 -31.53 6.46 12.99
C GLU A 471 -30.11 5.88 12.93
N THR A 472 -29.82 4.83 13.71
CA THR A 472 -28.52 4.16 13.82
C THR A 472 -28.26 3.23 12.63
N LYS A 473 -27.13 3.44 11.93
CA LYS A 473 -26.69 2.54 10.85
C LYS A 473 -26.02 1.29 11.43
N ALA A 474 -26.16 0.15 10.76
CA ALA A 474 -25.47 -1.10 11.13
C ALA A 474 -23.93 -0.97 11.15
N THR A 475 -23.36 -0.04 10.38
CA THR A 475 -21.92 0.27 10.41
C THR A 475 -21.46 0.93 11.71
N MET A 476 -22.37 1.57 12.45
CA MET A 476 -22.07 2.24 13.72
C MET A 476 -22.05 1.26 14.89
N SER A 477 -22.87 0.20 14.85
CA SER A 477 -22.97 -0.79 15.94
C SER A 477 -21.85 -1.84 15.90
N LEU A 478 -21.21 -2.08 14.75
CA LEU A 478 -20.14 -3.07 14.61
C LEU A 478 -18.86 -2.74 15.42
N PRO A 479 -18.31 -1.50 15.39
CA PRO A 479 -17.19 -1.13 16.27
C PRO A 479 -17.54 -1.26 17.75
N LEU A 480 -18.75 -0.82 18.14
CA LEU A 480 -19.27 -0.91 19.50
C LEU A 480 -19.33 -2.38 19.97
N LEU A 481 -19.89 -3.27 19.16
CA LEU A 481 -19.94 -4.72 19.44
C LEU A 481 -18.54 -5.32 19.61
N THR A 482 -17.61 -4.95 18.72
CA THR A 482 -16.21 -5.41 18.77
C THR A 482 -15.51 -4.96 20.05
N SER A 483 -15.76 -3.72 20.49
CA SER A 483 -15.15 -3.16 21.70
C SER A 483 -15.78 -3.67 22.99
N LEU A 484 -17.10 -3.91 23.01
CA LEU A 484 -17.79 -4.60 24.09
C LEU A 484 -17.22 -6.01 24.28
N LEU A 485 -17.06 -6.76 23.18
CA LEU A 485 -16.39 -8.06 23.20
C LEU A 485 -14.98 -7.93 23.79
N LYS A 486 -14.12 -7.03 23.29
CA LYS A 486 -12.77 -6.83 23.84
C LYS A 486 -12.78 -6.51 25.34
N ARG A 487 -13.73 -5.73 25.85
CA ARG A 487 -13.85 -5.40 27.28
C ARG A 487 -14.28 -6.59 28.12
N MET A 488 -15.25 -7.37 27.65
CA MET A 488 -15.67 -8.63 28.30
C MET A 488 -14.52 -9.64 28.32
N LEU A 489 -13.73 -9.72 27.25
CA LEU A 489 -12.56 -10.60 27.15
C LEU A 489 -11.42 -10.19 28.09
N ASN A 490 -11.19 -8.88 28.28
CA ASN A 490 -10.11 -8.35 29.11
C ASN A 490 -10.43 -8.32 30.61
N ARG A 491 -11.71 -8.29 31.00
CA ARG A 491 -12.16 -8.30 32.40
C ARG A 491 -12.54 -9.71 32.84
N GLY A 492 -11.53 -10.52 33.16
CA GLY A 492 -11.78 -11.83 33.79
C GLY A 492 -12.67 -11.73 35.03
N SER A 493 -13.71 -12.55 35.09
CA SER A 493 -14.56 -12.91 36.25
C SER A 493 -15.35 -11.81 37.00
N ALA A 494 -15.24 -10.53 36.66
CA ALA A 494 -16.12 -9.49 37.21
C ALA A 494 -17.41 -9.42 36.36
N ARG A 495 -18.48 -10.06 36.84
CA ARG A 495 -19.83 -10.03 36.24
C ARG A 495 -20.41 -8.62 36.30
N ASP A 496 -20.18 -7.84 35.25
CA ASP A 496 -20.73 -6.51 35.09
C ASP A 496 -21.98 -6.64 34.21
N THR A 497 -23.13 -6.95 34.83
CA THR A 497 -24.37 -7.36 34.16
C THR A 497 -24.85 -6.36 33.10
N LEU A 498 -24.56 -5.07 33.29
CA LEU A 498 -24.88 -4.01 32.34
C LEU A 498 -24.23 -4.20 30.96
N PHE A 499 -22.99 -4.71 30.91
CA PHE A 499 -22.30 -4.95 29.64
C PHE A 499 -22.83 -6.21 28.94
N GLU A 500 -23.21 -7.23 29.72
CA GLU A 500 -23.84 -8.46 29.25
C GLU A 500 -25.24 -8.17 28.68
N ASP A 501 -26.06 -7.41 29.40
CA ASP A 501 -27.39 -6.97 28.98
C ASP A 501 -27.32 -6.10 27.71
N ALA A 502 -26.39 -5.14 27.65
CA ALA A 502 -26.18 -4.32 26.46
C ALA A 502 -25.73 -5.14 25.25
N PHE A 503 -24.85 -6.13 25.45
CA PHE A 503 -24.42 -7.05 24.41
C PHE A 503 -25.60 -7.89 23.88
N HIS A 504 -26.41 -8.43 24.80
CA HIS A 504 -27.60 -9.22 24.45
C HIS A 504 -28.59 -8.38 23.62
N ASN A 505 -28.89 -7.15 24.06
CA ASN A 505 -29.80 -6.24 23.39
C ASN A 505 -29.31 -5.85 21.98
N ILE A 506 -28.00 -5.66 21.78
CA ILE A 506 -27.42 -5.37 20.46
C ILE A 506 -27.55 -6.58 19.53
N VAL A 507 -27.32 -7.81 20.02
CA VAL A 507 -27.40 -9.04 19.20
C VAL A 507 -28.83 -9.38 18.78
N GLU A 508 -29.82 -9.11 19.65
CA GLU A 508 -31.23 -9.33 19.34
C GLU A 508 -31.79 -8.34 18.29
N GLU A 509 -31.12 -7.22 18.06
CA GLU A 509 -31.55 -6.20 17.10
C GLU A 509 -31.49 -6.74 15.65
N LYS A 510 -32.63 -6.75 14.93
CA LYS A 510 -32.75 -7.28 13.55
C LYS A 510 -31.73 -6.70 12.55
N ARG A 511 -31.18 -5.52 12.82
CA ARG A 511 -30.15 -4.85 11.99
C ARG A 511 -28.73 -5.37 12.29
N ALA A 512 -28.44 -5.71 13.54
CA ALA A 512 -27.19 -6.37 13.95
C ALA A 512 -27.19 -7.86 13.59
N GLN A 513 -28.35 -8.47 13.41
CA GLN A 513 -28.48 -9.83 12.84
C GLN A 513 -27.88 -9.94 11.42
N ILE A 514 -27.72 -8.83 10.70
CA ILE A 514 -27.03 -8.79 9.39
C ILE A 514 -25.50 -8.98 9.56
N LEU A 515 -24.96 -8.79 10.76
CA LEU A 515 -23.56 -9.04 11.12
C LEU A 515 -23.33 -10.47 11.64
N VAL A 516 -24.39 -11.25 11.86
CA VAL A 516 -24.32 -12.69 12.19
C VAL A 516 -23.48 -13.50 11.21
N PRO A 517 -23.46 -13.24 9.88
CA PRO A 517 -22.53 -13.87 8.94
C PRO A 517 -21.05 -13.54 9.21
N LEU A 518 -20.75 -12.35 9.75
CA LEU A 518 -19.39 -11.89 10.06
C LEU A 518 -18.90 -12.49 11.38
N VAL A 519 -19.82 -12.63 12.35
CA VAL A 519 -19.64 -13.42 13.57
C VAL A 519 -19.50 -14.91 13.20
N LEU A 520 -20.31 -15.45 12.28
CA LEU A 520 -20.20 -16.80 11.74
C LEU A 520 -18.88 -17.04 10.99
N ASN A 521 -18.30 -16.03 10.33
CA ASN A 521 -16.96 -16.10 9.74
C ASN A 521 -15.86 -16.13 10.81
N CYS A 522 -16.05 -15.41 11.93
CA CYS A 522 -15.22 -15.54 13.13
C CYS A 522 -15.41 -16.92 13.81
N PHE A 523 -16.57 -17.55 13.66
CA PHE A 523 -16.84 -18.94 14.07
C PHE A 523 -16.24 -19.97 13.10
N ALA A 524 -16.23 -19.72 11.79
CA ALA A 524 -15.67 -20.62 10.78
C ALA A 524 -14.14 -20.73 10.91
N THR A 525 -13.50 -19.62 11.27
CA THR A 525 -12.08 -19.54 11.69
C THR A 525 -11.80 -20.34 12.97
N VAL A 526 -12.78 -20.42 13.88
CA VAL A 526 -12.67 -21.14 15.17
C VAL A 526 -13.04 -22.63 15.07
N LEU A 527 -14.00 -23.00 14.21
CA LEU A 527 -14.56 -24.36 14.09
C LEU A 527 -13.89 -25.21 13.00
N GLY A 528 -12.85 -24.71 12.34
CA GLY A 528 -12.04 -25.50 11.43
C GLY A 528 -12.76 -25.94 10.15
N ARG A 529 -13.47 -25.02 9.47
CA ARG A 529 -13.74 -25.21 8.03
C ARG A 529 -12.52 -24.78 7.22
N ASP A 530 -12.30 -25.46 6.10
CA ASP A 530 -11.02 -25.56 5.36
C ASP A 530 -10.56 -24.27 4.63
N ASP A 531 -11.21 -23.15 4.91
CA ASP A 531 -11.08 -21.88 4.21
C ASP A 531 -10.31 -20.80 5.00
N CYS A 532 -9.62 -21.14 6.11
CA CYS A 532 -8.77 -20.21 6.87
C CYS A 532 -7.39 -20.77 7.25
N THR A 533 -6.35 -19.91 7.17
CA THR A 533 -4.92 -20.23 7.28
C THR A 533 -4.45 -20.53 8.73
N GLU A 534 -3.51 -21.46 8.86
CA GLU A 534 -3.03 -22.05 10.14
C GLU A 534 -2.46 -21.06 11.18
N ASP A 535 -1.92 -19.92 10.75
CA ASP A 535 -1.27 -18.96 11.66
C ASP A 535 -2.25 -18.27 12.63
N LEU A 536 -3.51 -18.08 12.21
CA LEU A 536 -4.57 -17.53 13.07
C LEU A 536 -5.11 -18.56 14.08
N ARG A 537 -4.96 -19.87 13.81
CA ARG A 537 -5.38 -20.94 14.74
C ARG A 537 -4.50 -20.99 15.99
N GLN A 538 -3.24 -20.54 15.91
CA GLN A 538 -2.27 -20.70 16.99
C GLN A 538 -2.29 -19.57 18.03
N GLN A 539 -2.95 -18.44 17.75
CA GLN A 539 -2.88 -17.23 18.60
C GLN A 539 -4.10 -17.01 19.53
N THR A 540 -5.11 -17.86 19.49
CA THR A 540 -6.41 -17.60 20.16
C THR A 540 -6.65 -18.57 21.32
N SER A 541 -6.76 -18.05 22.54
CA SER A 541 -6.98 -18.82 23.77
C SER A 541 -8.33 -19.56 23.77
N THR A 542 -8.29 -20.88 23.96
CA THR A 542 -9.42 -21.81 24.06
C THR A 542 -10.40 -21.55 25.22
N VAL A 543 -10.10 -20.58 26.08
CA VAL A 543 -10.85 -20.30 27.32
C VAL A 543 -12.19 -19.58 27.07
N LEU A 544 -12.35 -18.91 25.93
CA LEU A 544 -13.48 -18.00 25.67
C LEU A 544 -14.63 -18.62 24.85
N LEU A 545 -14.41 -19.81 24.30
CA LEU A 545 -15.37 -20.54 23.49
C LEU A 545 -16.65 -20.95 24.22
N PRO A 546 -16.59 -21.47 25.46
CA PRO A 546 -17.78 -21.90 26.17
C PRO A 546 -18.71 -20.74 26.55
N VAL A 547 -18.15 -19.57 26.84
CA VAL A 547 -18.88 -18.37 27.28
C VAL A 547 -19.72 -17.79 26.14
N LEU A 548 -19.17 -17.71 24.93
CA LEU A 548 -19.87 -17.19 23.75
C LEU A 548 -21.00 -18.12 23.27
N VAL A 549 -20.85 -19.44 23.45
CA VAL A 549 -21.91 -20.42 23.14
C VAL A 549 -23.06 -20.33 24.15
N LEU A 550 -22.77 -20.09 25.42
CA LEU A 550 -23.80 -19.89 26.45
C LEU A 550 -24.60 -18.60 26.22
N CYS A 551 -23.94 -17.50 25.84
CA CYS A 551 -24.61 -16.22 25.53
C CYS A 551 -25.52 -16.29 24.29
N ILE A 552 -25.22 -17.15 23.31
CA ILE A 552 -26.03 -17.28 22.07
C ILE A 552 -27.25 -18.19 22.28
N VAL A 553 -27.22 -19.10 23.25
CA VAL A 553 -28.31 -20.07 23.51
C VAL A 553 -29.31 -19.55 24.55
N GLY A 554 -29.05 -18.41 25.21
CA GLY A 554 -29.98 -17.78 26.15
C GLY A 554 -30.25 -18.63 27.41
N LEU A 555 -29.24 -19.36 27.90
CA LEU A 555 -29.29 -20.05 29.18
C LEU A 555 -28.42 -19.29 30.19
N GLU A 556 -28.98 -18.97 31.37
CA GLU A 556 -28.31 -18.25 32.48
C GLU A 556 -26.92 -18.78 32.85
#